data_AF-V6JTH6-F1
#
_entry.id   AF-V6JTH6-F1
#
_cell.length_a   1.000
_cell.length_b   1.000
_cell.length_c   1.000
_cell.angle_alpha   90.00
_cell.angle_beta   90.00
_cell.angle_gamma   90.00
#
_symmetry.space_group_name_H-M   'P 1'
#
loop_
_entity.id
_entity.type
_entity.pdbx_description
1 polymer ?
#
loop_
_entity_poly.entity_id
_entity_poly.type
_entity_poly.pdbx_seq_one_letter_code
_entity_poly.pdbx_strand_id
1 'polypeptide(L)'
;MTEERLREYLKRASADLHRTRQRLGELEARDSEPIAIVGMSCRLPGGVEEPDQLWRLLQNGTDAVSGFPTDRGWDLESLYDADPDRPGTTYATEGGFLYDAAEFDPELFGMSPREALATDPQQRLLLEASWEALERGGIAPTALRGSRTGVYVGIMYNDYATRVTQPPRGMEGYIGNGSSPSIASGRVAY
;
A
#
# COMPACT_ATOMS: atom_id res chain seq x y z
N MET A 1 -25.83 62.77 -2.44
CA MET A 1 -25.48 61.64 -1.55
C MET A 1 -24.77 62.22 -0.34
N THR A 2 -25.24 61.93 0.88
CA THR A 2 -24.61 62.47 2.10
C THR A 2 -23.29 61.76 2.38
N GLU A 3 -22.33 62.46 2.98
CA GLU A 3 -20.99 61.96 3.31
C GLU A 3 -21.04 60.69 4.20
N GLU A 4 -22.01 60.62 5.12
CA GLU A 4 -22.29 59.46 5.96
C GLU A 4 -22.64 58.21 5.15
N ARG A 5 -23.55 58.34 4.17
CA ARG A 5 -23.90 57.23 3.28
C ARG A 5 -22.70 56.77 2.47
N LEU A 6 -21.88 57.71 1.98
CA LEU A 6 -20.66 57.37 1.23
C LEU A 6 -19.66 56.58 2.10
N ARG A 7 -19.43 57.00 3.35
CA ARG A 7 -18.55 56.27 4.28
C ARG A 7 -19.06 54.87 4.57
N GLU A 8 -20.36 54.71 4.76
CA GLU A 8 -20.95 53.40 5.04
C GLU A 8 -20.84 52.45 3.85
N TYR A 9 -21.10 52.95 2.63
CA TYR A 9 -20.86 52.19 1.40
C TYR A 9 -19.40 51.79 1.23
N LEU A 10 -18.45 52.69 1.45
CA LEU A 10 -17.02 52.39 1.34
C LEU A 10 -16.56 51.37 2.38
N LYS A 11 -17.04 51.45 3.62
CA LYS A 11 -16.76 50.44 4.66
C LYS A 11 -17.25 49.07 4.25
N ARG A 12 -18.48 48.98 3.74
CA ARG A 12 -19.07 47.71 3.29
C ARG A 12 -18.31 47.14 2.08
N ALA A 13 -18.02 47.97 1.07
CA ALA A 13 -17.26 47.55 -0.10
C ALA A 13 -15.84 47.09 0.25
N SER A 14 -15.16 47.78 1.18
CA SER A 14 -13.83 47.38 1.66
C SER A 14 -13.86 46.06 2.43
N ALA A 15 -14.87 45.86 3.29
CA ALA A 15 -15.05 44.61 4.03
C ALA A 15 -15.36 43.42 3.11
N ASP A 16 -16.23 43.62 2.10
CA ASP A 16 -16.56 42.59 1.12
C ASP A 16 -15.35 42.25 0.23
N LEU A 17 -14.55 43.26 -0.16
CA LEU A 17 -13.30 43.06 -0.91
C LEU A 17 -12.27 42.28 -0.07
N HIS A 18 -12.12 42.61 1.21
CA HIS A 18 -11.21 41.90 2.10
C HIS A 18 -11.62 40.45 2.28
N ARG A 19 -12.91 40.19 2.53
CA ARG A 19 -13.45 38.82 2.63
C ARG A 19 -13.25 38.03 1.34
N THR A 20 -13.47 38.66 0.19
CA THR A 20 -13.28 38.02 -1.12
C THR A 20 -11.82 37.67 -1.36
N ARG A 21 -10.89 38.58 -1.04
CA ARG A 21 -9.44 38.32 -1.15
C ARG A 21 -8.98 37.23 -0.20
N GLN A 22 -9.47 37.23 1.04
CA GLN A 22 -9.15 36.17 2.00
C GLN A 22 -9.63 34.81 1.49
N ARG A 23 -10.86 34.74 1.00
CA ARG A 23 -11.42 33.49 0.45
C ARG A 23 -10.67 33.01 -0.79
N LEU A 24 -10.22 33.93 -1.65
CA LEU A 24 -9.37 33.59 -2.80
C LEU A 24 -8.03 33.02 -2.32
N GLY A 25 -7.38 33.69 -1.37
CA GLY A 25 -6.12 33.21 -0.79
C GLY A 25 -6.25 31.86 -0.09
N GLU A 26 -7.36 31.60 0.62
CA GLU A 26 -7.65 30.29 1.22
C GLU A 26 -7.85 29.18 0.18
N LEU A 27 -8.49 29.49 -0.95
CA LEU A 27 -8.67 28.53 -2.06
C LEU A 27 -7.35 28.23 -2.77
N GLU A 28 -6.56 29.27 -3.05
CA GLU A 28 -5.22 29.12 -3.64
C GLU A 28 -4.29 28.35 -2.71
N ALA A 29 -4.33 28.65 -1.41
CA ALA A 29 -3.55 27.93 -0.39
C ALA A 29 -3.97 26.47 -0.28
N ARG A 30 -5.27 26.15 -0.36
CA ARG A 30 -5.76 24.77 -0.33
C ARG A 30 -5.34 23.98 -1.57
N ASP A 31 -5.32 24.59 -2.75
CA ASP A 31 -4.92 23.91 -3.98
C ASP A 31 -3.39 23.68 -4.05
N SER A 32 -2.62 24.50 -3.32
CA SER A 32 -1.17 24.41 -3.22
C SER A 32 -0.65 23.90 -1.87
N GLU A 33 -1.54 23.34 -1.04
CA GLU A 33 -1.19 22.87 0.30
C GLU A 33 -0.22 21.67 0.20
N PRO A 34 0.99 21.76 0.79
CA PRO A 34 1.92 20.64 0.80
C PRO A 34 1.35 19.43 1.56
N ILE A 35 1.53 18.23 1.02
CA ILE A 35 1.12 16.99 1.68
C ILE A 35 2.28 16.45 2.53
N ALA A 36 2.06 16.34 3.83
CA ALA A 36 3.03 15.76 4.75
C ALA A 36 3.03 14.22 4.67
N ILE A 37 4.22 13.64 4.52
CA ILE A 37 4.44 12.20 4.74
C ILE A 37 4.68 12.01 6.23
N VAL A 38 3.67 11.50 6.94
CA VAL A 38 3.71 11.39 8.42
C VAL A 38 4.20 10.04 8.92
N GLY A 39 4.16 9.00 8.09
CA GLY A 39 4.61 7.65 8.44
C GLY A 39 4.82 6.80 7.20
N MET A 40 5.66 5.77 7.32
CA MET A 40 6.01 4.86 6.23
C MET A 40 6.38 3.47 6.76
N SER A 41 6.10 2.44 5.97
CA SER A 41 6.56 1.06 6.16
C SER A 41 6.91 0.47 4.80
N CYS A 42 7.75 -0.55 4.77
CA CYS A 42 8.08 -1.28 3.55
C CYS A 42 8.45 -2.74 3.86
N ARG A 43 8.25 -3.60 2.87
CA ARG A 43 8.83 -4.95 2.80
C ARG A 43 9.59 -5.04 1.50
N LEU A 44 10.91 -5.23 1.56
CA LEU A 44 11.80 -5.21 0.40
C LEU A 44 12.82 -6.37 0.47
N PRO A 45 13.40 -6.77 -0.68
CA PRO A 45 14.44 -7.80 -0.70
C PRO A 45 15.63 -7.49 0.22
N GLY A 46 16.36 -8.54 0.61
CA GLY A 46 17.51 -8.41 1.51
C GLY A 46 17.13 -8.34 3.00
N GLY A 47 15.94 -8.83 3.36
CA GLY A 47 15.45 -8.84 4.74
C GLY A 47 15.08 -7.46 5.27
N VAL A 48 14.61 -6.57 4.38
CA VAL A 48 14.19 -5.22 4.76
C VAL A 48 12.71 -5.25 5.11
N GLU A 49 12.44 -5.09 6.39
CA GLU A 49 11.11 -5.05 7.00
C GLU A 49 10.69 -3.64 7.41
N GLU A 50 11.61 -2.66 7.37
CA GLU A 50 11.31 -1.28 7.74
C GLU A 50 12.20 -0.23 7.05
N PRO A 51 11.78 1.04 7.02
CA PRO A 51 12.51 2.12 6.35
C PRO A 51 13.97 2.31 6.82
N ASP A 52 14.25 2.11 8.11
CA ASP A 52 15.61 2.25 8.65
C ASP A 52 16.54 1.14 8.15
N GLN A 53 16.00 -0.05 7.86
CA GLN A 53 16.75 -1.16 7.27
C GLN A 53 17.04 -0.88 5.79
N LEU A 54 16.07 -0.33 5.05
CA LEU A 54 16.28 0.16 3.69
C LEU A 54 17.40 1.21 3.66
N TRP A 55 17.37 2.17 4.58
CA TRP A 55 18.38 3.22 4.64
C TRP A 55 19.78 2.67 4.90
N ARG A 56 19.91 1.68 5.80
CA ARG A 56 21.19 0.99 6.04
C ARG A 56 21.69 0.24 4.81
N LEU A 57 20.80 -0.47 4.11
CA LEU A 57 21.12 -1.20 2.88
C LEU A 57 21.69 -0.26 1.81
N LEU A 58 21.03 0.89 1.60
CA LEU A 58 21.44 1.91 0.64
C LEU A 58 22.78 2.56 1.02
N GLN A 59 22.96 2.95 2.28
CA GLN A 59 24.21 3.54 2.75
C GLN A 59 25.40 2.58 2.60
N ASN A 60 25.18 1.29 2.80
CA ASN A 60 26.20 0.26 2.66
C ASN A 60 26.42 -0.17 1.20
N GLY A 61 25.62 0.32 0.25
CA GLY A 61 25.69 -0.11 -1.15
C GLY A 61 25.47 -1.61 -1.34
N THR A 62 24.65 -2.23 -0.49
CA THR A 62 24.43 -3.68 -0.49
C THR A 62 23.50 -4.06 -1.64
N ASP A 63 23.88 -5.07 -2.42
CA ASP A 63 23.01 -5.70 -3.41
C ASP A 63 22.12 -6.76 -2.72
N ALA A 64 20.81 -6.65 -2.93
CA ALA A 64 19.79 -7.51 -2.34
C ALA A 64 19.31 -8.62 -3.29
N VAL A 65 19.94 -8.76 -4.45
CA VAL A 65 19.70 -9.86 -5.39
C VAL A 65 20.13 -11.19 -4.74
N SER A 66 19.30 -12.21 -4.92
CA SER A 66 19.50 -13.53 -4.32
C SER A 66 18.94 -14.62 -5.23
N GLY A 67 19.22 -15.89 -4.89
CA GLY A 67 18.63 -17.03 -5.58
C GLY A 67 17.10 -17.11 -5.41
N PHE A 68 16.47 -18.02 -6.14
CA PHE A 68 15.02 -18.22 -6.03
C PHE A 68 14.64 -18.86 -4.68
N PRO A 69 13.53 -18.45 -4.04
CA PRO A 69 13.03 -19.09 -2.83
C PRO A 69 12.66 -20.56 -3.08
N THR A 70 13.05 -21.44 -2.16
CA THR A 70 12.86 -22.90 -2.27
C THR A 70 11.56 -23.39 -1.61
N ASP A 71 10.78 -22.49 -1.02
CA ASP A 71 9.60 -22.77 -0.21
C ASP A 71 8.27 -22.40 -0.91
N ARG A 72 8.34 -21.95 -2.17
CA ARG A 72 7.18 -21.48 -2.96
C ARG A 72 6.53 -22.56 -3.83
N GLY A 73 7.00 -23.80 -3.71
CA GLY A 73 6.53 -24.95 -4.51
C GLY A 73 6.94 -24.88 -5.98
N TRP A 74 8.00 -24.15 -6.30
CA TRP A 74 8.54 -24.05 -7.66
C TRP A 74 9.45 -25.24 -7.96
N ASP A 75 9.32 -25.81 -9.15
CA ASP A 75 10.27 -26.80 -9.67
C ASP A 75 11.48 -26.07 -10.26
N LEU A 76 12.42 -25.69 -9.38
CA LEU A 76 13.59 -24.90 -9.76
C LEU A 76 14.53 -25.64 -10.71
N GLU A 77 14.55 -26.97 -10.68
CA GLU A 77 15.41 -27.78 -11.55
C GLU A 77 14.94 -27.73 -13.01
N SER A 78 13.62 -27.77 -13.25
CA SER A 78 13.07 -27.72 -14.60
C SER A 78 12.86 -26.30 -15.13
N LEU A 79 12.88 -25.30 -14.24
CA LEU A 79 12.62 -23.89 -14.58
C LEU A 79 13.79 -23.23 -15.31
N TYR A 80 15.04 -23.68 -15.11
CA TYR A 80 16.21 -23.09 -15.76
C TYR A 80 16.48 -23.65 -17.16
N ASP A 81 16.71 -22.76 -18.13
CA ASP A 81 17.35 -23.09 -19.40
C ASP A 81 18.20 -21.92 -19.89
N ALA A 82 19.36 -22.22 -20.48
CA ALA A 82 20.24 -21.19 -21.03
C ALA A 82 19.72 -20.59 -22.35
N ASP A 83 18.82 -21.28 -23.05
CA ASP A 83 18.15 -20.79 -24.25
C ASP A 83 16.96 -19.87 -23.88
N PRO A 84 17.06 -18.55 -24.13
CA PRO A 84 15.98 -17.61 -23.83
C PRO A 84 14.72 -17.84 -24.68
N ASP A 85 14.83 -18.55 -25.81
CA ASP A 85 13.70 -18.85 -26.69
C ASP A 85 12.94 -20.12 -26.27
N ARG A 86 13.45 -20.88 -25.29
CA ARG A 86 12.78 -22.08 -24.78
C ARG A 86 11.53 -21.69 -23.96
N PRO A 87 10.32 -22.11 -24.39
CA PRO A 87 9.10 -21.75 -23.67
C PRO A 87 8.99 -22.41 -22.30
N GLY A 88 8.51 -21.66 -21.30
CA GLY A 88 8.23 -22.17 -19.95
C GLY A 88 9.45 -22.24 -19.03
N THR A 89 10.61 -21.79 -19.49
CA THR A 89 11.86 -21.71 -18.70
C THR A 89 12.34 -20.27 -18.56
N THR A 90 13.33 -20.05 -17.68
CA THR A 90 14.04 -18.79 -17.49
C THR A 90 15.53 -19.03 -17.59
N TYR A 91 16.26 -18.07 -18.18
CA TYR A 91 17.72 -18.05 -18.17
C TYR A 91 18.28 -17.29 -16.96
N ALA A 92 17.45 -16.57 -16.21
CA ALA A 92 17.83 -15.87 -15.00
C ALA A 92 17.72 -16.80 -13.78
N THR A 93 18.76 -16.81 -12.93
CA THR A 93 18.84 -17.65 -11.73
C THR A 93 18.70 -16.86 -10.42
N GLU A 94 18.62 -15.54 -10.51
CA GLU A 94 18.63 -14.63 -9.36
C GLU A 94 17.61 -13.51 -9.53
N GLY A 95 17.18 -12.92 -8.41
CA GLY A 95 16.23 -11.82 -8.35
C GLY A 95 16.05 -11.26 -6.94
N GLY A 96 15.24 -10.21 -6.82
CA GLY A 96 14.86 -9.65 -5.53
C GLY A 96 13.62 -10.36 -4.97
N PHE A 97 13.77 -11.03 -3.83
CA PHE A 97 12.68 -11.79 -3.20
C PHE A 97 12.47 -11.39 -1.74
N LEU A 98 11.21 -11.41 -1.33
CA LEU A 98 10.80 -11.45 0.08
C LEU A 98 10.74 -12.92 0.50
N TYR A 99 11.70 -13.38 1.29
CA TYR A 99 11.73 -14.79 1.72
C TYR A 99 10.54 -15.10 2.63
N ASP A 100 10.20 -14.18 3.52
CA ASP A 100 9.13 -14.36 4.50
C ASP A 100 7.75 -13.92 3.96
N ALA A 101 7.57 -13.87 2.63
CA ALA A 101 6.32 -13.42 1.99
C ALA A 101 5.08 -14.24 2.37
N ALA A 102 5.28 -15.46 2.86
CA ALA A 102 4.18 -16.33 3.28
C ALA A 102 3.74 -16.08 4.73
N GLU A 103 4.57 -15.42 5.54
CA GLU A 103 4.28 -15.10 6.92
C GLU A 103 3.19 -14.03 7.02
N PHE A 104 2.32 -14.17 8.03
CA PHE A 104 1.21 -13.25 8.29
C PHE A 104 0.62 -13.54 9.67
N ASP A 105 0.24 -12.49 10.41
CA ASP A 105 -0.56 -12.62 11.63
C ASP A 105 -2.07 -12.46 11.33
N PRO A 106 -2.82 -13.56 11.12
CA PRO A 106 -4.23 -13.46 10.81
C PRO A 106 -5.09 -13.03 11.99
N GLU A 107 -4.66 -13.29 13.23
CA GLU A 107 -5.46 -13.01 14.43
C GLU A 107 -5.54 -11.50 14.67
N LEU A 108 -4.43 -10.79 14.46
CA LEU A 108 -4.37 -9.32 14.53
C LEU A 108 -5.43 -8.66 13.63
N PHE A 109 -5.65 -9.22 12.43
CA PHE A 109 -6.61 -8.70 11.45
C PHE A 109 -7.98 -9.39 11.50
N GLY A 110 -8.26 -10.18 12.53
CA GLY A 110 -9.55 -10.87 12.70
C GLY A 110 -9.87 -11.88 11.60
N MET A 111 -8.84 -12.39 10.92
CA MET A 111 -8.94 -13.31 9.80
C MET A 111 -8.87 -14.76 10.28
N SER A 112 -9.71 -15.62 9.73
CA SER A 112 -9.59 -17.06 10.03
C SER A 112 -8.34 -17.66 9.35
N PRO A 113 -7.72 -18.72 9.90
CA PRO A 113 -6.57 -19.37 9.25
C PRO A 113 -6.86 -19.84 7.82
N ARG A 114 -8.10 -20.24 7.52
CA ARG A 114 -8.53 -20.64 6.18
C ARG A 114 -8.62 -19.47 5.21
N GLU A 115 -9.12 -18.32 5.66
CA GLU A 115 -9.16 -17.10 4.85
C GLU A 115 -7.74 -16.58 4.59
N ALA A 116 -6.88 -16.57 5.61
CA ALA A 116 -5.50 -16.14 5.49
C ALA A 116 -4.72 -16.95 4.47
N LEU A 117 -4.86 -18.28 4.50
CA LEU A 117 -4.24 -19.18 3.53
C LEU A 117 -4.71 -18.91 2.08
N ALA A 118 -5.97 -18.55 1.91
CA ALA A 118 -6.56 -18.23 0.60
C ALA A 118 -6.26 -16.79 0.13
N THR A 119 -5.70 -15.94 0.99
CA THR A 119 -5.46 -14.53 0.70
C THR A 119 -4.08 -14.34 0.08
N ASP A 120 -4.04 -13.58 -1.02
CA ASP A 120 -2.81 -13.22 -1.73
C ASP A 120 -1.80 -12.58 -0.77
N PRO A 121 -0.53 -13.04 -0.75
CA PRO A 121 0.55 -12.39 -0.01
C PRO A 121 0.58 -10.87 -0.15
N GLN A 122 0.25 -10.32 -1.32
CA GLN A 122 0.18 -8.88 -1.54
C GLN A 122 -0.84 -8.19 -0.62
N GLN A 123 -2.03 -8.79 -0.42
CA GLN A 123 -3.04 -8.23 0.48
C GLN A 123 -2.64 -8.38 1.95
N ARG A 124 -1.98 -9.49 2.30
CA ARG A 124 -1.49 -9.76 3.67
C ARG A 124 -0.39 -8.76 4.08
N LEU A 125 0.63 -8.62 3.24
CA LEU A 125 1.72 -7.66 3.46
C LEU A 125 1.21 -6.21 3.45
N LEU A 126 0.20 -5.90 2.63
CA LEU A 126 -0.41 -4.57 2.61
C LEU A 126 -1.12 -4.23 3.94
N LEU A 127 -1.78 -5.20 4.57
CA LEU A 127 -2.43 -5.01 5.87
C LEU A 127 -1.39 -4.69 6.96
N GLU A 128 -0.34 -5.49 7.05
CA GLU A 128 0.76 -5.26 8.00
C GLU A 128 1.47 -3.93 7.75
N ALA A 129 1.86 -3.65 6.50
CA ALA A 129 2.55 -2.41 6.16
C ALA A 129 1.68 -1.17 6.42
N SER A 130 0.35 -1.25 6.19
CA SER A 130 -0.57 -0.15 6.49
C SER A 130 -0.68 0.10 8.00
N TRP A 131 -0.79 -0.97 8.80
CA TRP A 131 -0.82 -0.87 10.26
C TRP A 131 0.45 -0.21 10.79
N GLU A 132 1.59 -0.71 10.35
CA GLU A 132 2.91 -0.21 10.74
C GLU A 132 3.19 1.23 10.33
N ALA A 133 2.76 1.64 9.13
CA ALA A 133 2.92 3.01 8.66
C ALA A 133 2.14 3.99 9.55
N LEU A 134 0.96 3.60 10.02
CA LEU A 134 0.16 4.38 10.95
C LEU A 134 0.82 4.48 12.32
N GLU A 135 1.29 3.36 12.88
CA GLU A 135 1.98 3.35 14.17
C GLU A 135 3.26 4.19 14.15
N ARG A 136 4.07 4.06 13.10
CA ARG A 136 5.29 4.90 12.92
C ARG A 136 4.95 6.38 12.74
N GLY A 137 3.78 6.69 12.21
CA GLY A 137 3.25 8.06 12.16
C GLY A 137 2.67 8.57 13.47
N GLY A 138 2.73 7.79 14.55
CA GLY A 138 2.15 8.15 15.84
C GLY A 138 0.61 8.14 15.85
N ILE A 139 -0.01 7.47 14.88
CA ILE A 139 -1.46 7.39 14.73
C ILE A 139 -1.90 6.00 15.18
N ALA A 140 -2.70 5.93 16.25
CA ALA A 140 -3.31 4.67 16.65
C ALA A 140 -4.28 4.19 15.54
N PRO A 141 -4.07 3.02 14.91
CA PRO A 141 -4.91 2.57 13.79
C PRO A 141 -6.40 2.51 14.14
N THR A 142 -6.71 2.10 15.37
CA THR A 142 -8.08 2.03 15.88
C THR A 142 -8.78 3.39 15.96
N ALA A 143 -8.03 4.50 16.05
CA ALA A 143 -8.60 5.85 16.09
C ALA A 143 -9.13 6.31 14.72
N LEU A 144 -8.72 5.66 13.63
CA LEU A 144 -9.20 5.99 12.28
C LEU A 144 -10.52 5.30 11.92
N ARG A 145 -11.06 4.44 12.78
CA ARG A 145 -12.33 3.76 12.51
C ARG A 145 -13.47 4.76 12.33
N GLY A 146 -14.14 4.70 11.17
CA GLY A 146 -15.22 5.62 10.82
C GLY A 146 -14.76 7.03 10.40
N SER A 147 -13.44 7.25 10.30
CA SER A 147 -12.88 8.50 9.76
C SER A 147 -13.01 8.57 8.24
N ARG A 148 -12.71 9.74 7.68
CA ARG A 148 -12.67 9.97 6.23
C ARG A 148 -11.29 9.71 5.64
N THR A 149 -10.63 8.64 6.08
CA THR A 149 -9.32 8.23 5.57
C THR A 149 -9.47 7.48 4.25
N GLY A 150 -8.78 7.94 3.20
CA GLY A 150 -8.76 7.27 1.90
C GLY A 150 -7.62 6.27 1.79
N VAL A 151 -7.85 5.15 1.09
CA VAL A 151 -6.83 4.13 0.78
C VAL A 151 -6.61 4.08 -0.72
N TYR A 152 -5.38 4.34 -1.16
CA TYR A 152 -4.98 4.36 -2.56
C TYR A 152 -3.81 3.38 -2.76
N VAL A 153 -4.02 2.33 -3.54
CA VAL A 153 -3.08 1.21 -3.68
C VAL A 153 -2.85 0.92 -5.16
N GLY A 154 -1.57 0.85 -5.56
CA GLY A 154 -1.16 0.27 -6.83
C GLY A 154 -0.85 -1.20 -6.61
N ILE A 155 -1.59 -2.09 -7.26
CA ILE A 155 -1.40 -3.55 -7.19
C ILE A 155 -1.62 -4.13 -8.58
N MET A 156 -0.78 -5.07 -8.99
CA MET A 156 -0.87 -5.74 -10.27
C MET A 156 -0.54 -7.22 -10.11
N TYR A 157 -1.03 -8.01 -11.06
CA TYR A 157 -0.97 -9.47 -11.04
C TYR A 157 -1.71 -10.10 -9.86
N ASN A 158 -2.26 -11.29 -10.10
CA ASN A 158 -3.09 -12.02 -9.15
C ASN A 158 -2.87 -13.54 -9.26
N ASP A 159 -1.62 -13.91 -9.55
CA ASP A 159 -1.24 -15.28 -9.88
C ASP A 159 -1.38 -16.25 -8.69
N TYR A 160 -1.55 -15.74 -7.47
CA TYR A 160 -1.75 -16.58 -6.29
C TYR A 160 -3.02 -17.44 -6.41
N ALA A 161 -4.15 -16.85 -6.82
CA ALA A 161 -5.39 -17.59 -7.05
C ALA A 161 -5.35 -18.48 -8.30
N THR A 162 -4.60 -18.08 -9.34
CA THR A 162 -4.55 -18.84 -10.60
C THR A 162 -3.78 -20.16 -10.48
N ARG A 163 -2.93 -20.30 -9.45
CA ARG A 163 -2.25 -21.56 -9.10
C ARG A 163 -3.20 -22.64 -8.54
N VAL A 164 -4.39 -22.26 -8.10
CA VAL A 164 -5.38 -23.21 -7.56
C VAL A 164 -6.33 -23.66 -8.66
N THR A 165 -5.98 -24.75 -9.35
CA THR A 165 -6.83 -25.35 -10.41
C THR A 165 -8.07 -26.06 -9.86
N GLN A 166 -8.01 -26.57 -8.62
CA GLN A 166 -9.17 -27.04 -7.85
C GLN A 166 -9.07 -26.53 -6.41
N PRO A 167 -10.04 -25.74 -5.92
CA PRO A 167 -10.08 -25.31 -4.53
C PRO A 167 -10.10 -26.51 -3.59
N PRO A 168 -9.25 -26.55 -2.54
CA PRO A 168 -9.46 -27.45 -1.42
C PRO A 168 -10.88 -27.23 -0.83
N ARG A 169 -11.53 -28.31 -0.39
CA ARG A 169 -12.89 -28.22 0.18
C ARG A 169 -12.95 -27.20 1.30
N GLY A 170 -13.90 -26.27 1.23
CA GLY A 170 -14.13 -25.22 2.22
C GLY A 170 -13.33 -23.92 2.01
N MET A 171 -12.65 -23.78 0.87
CA MET A 171 -11.91 -22.57 0.46
C MET A 171 -12.57 -21.83 -0.72
N GLU A 172 -13.66 -22.38 -1.27
CA GLU A 172 -14.28 -21.95 -2.53
C GLU A 172 -14.77 -20.49 -2.48
N GLY A 173 -15.22 -20.02 -1.31
CA GLY A 173 -15.68 -18.64 -1.11
C GLY A 173 -14.58 -17.61 -0.88
N TYR A 174 -13.34 -18.04 -0.61
CA TYR A 174 -12.24 -17.15 -0.22
C TYR A 174 -11.28 -16.85 -1.38
N ILE A 175 -11.05 -17.79 -2.30
CA ILE A 175 -10.03 -17.65 -3.37
C ILE A 175 -10.34 -16.48 -4.31
N GLY A 176 -11.61 -16.29 -4.69
CA GLY A 176 -12.00 -15.18 -5.57
C GLY A 176 -11.75 -13.81 -4.93
N ASN A 177 -12.05 -13.67 -3.64
CA ASN A 177 -11.84 -12.41 -2.92
C ASN A 177 -10.36 -12.20 -2.53
N GLY A 178 -9.67 -13.29 -2.20
CA GLY A 178 -8.30 -13.31 -1.71
C GLY A 178 -7.27 -12.78 -2.71
N SER A 179 -7.57 -12.77 -4.00
CA SER A 179 -6.66 -12.29 -5.05
C SER A 179 -7.25 -11.21 -5.97
N SER A 180 -8.41 -10.63 -5.63
CA SER A 180 -8.95 -9.52 -6.43
C SER A 180 -8.19 -8.22 -6.14
N PRO A 181 -7.66 -7.52 -7.16
CA PRO A 181 -6.98 -6.23 -6.99
C PRO A 181 -7.85 -5.16 -6.31
N SER A 182 -9.15 -5.14 -6.60
CA SER A 182 -10.10 -4.17 -6.02
C SER A 182 -10.35 -4.39 -4.52
N ILE A 183 -10.11 -5.61 -4.02
CA ILE A 183 -10.30 -5.96 -2.62
C ILE A 183 -9.09 -5.58 -1.78
N ALA A 184 -7.89 -5.43 -2.36
CA ALA A 184 -6.69 -5.05 -1.60
C ALA A 184 -6.88 -3.72 -0.83
N SER A 185 -7.32 -2.66 -1.52
CA SER A 185 -7.61 -1.38 -0.85
C SER A 185 -8.85 -1.43 0.04
N GLY A 186 -9.88 -2.17 -0.39
CA GLY A 186 -11.11 -2.35 0.39
C GLY A 186 -10.87 -3.09 1.70
N ARG A 187 -9.96 -4.06 1.73
CA ARG A 187 -9.62 -4.86 2.91
C ARG A 187 -8.86 -4.05 3.96
N VAL A 188 -8.01 -3.10 3.56
CA VAL A 188 -7.38 -2.15 4.50
C VAL A 188 -8.43 -1.21 5.12
N ALA A 189 -9.45 -0.83 4.35
CA ALA A 189 -10.50 0.07 4.82
C ALA A 189 -11.60 -0.62 5.66
N TYR A 190 -11.72 -1.95 5.58
CA TYR A 190 -12.74 -2.78 6.23
C TYR A 190 -12.37 -3.08 7.69
#